data_AF-A0A7X3SQ03-F1
#
_entry.id   AF-A0A7X3SQ03-F1
#
_cell.length_a   1.000
_cell.length_b   1.000
_cell.length_c   1.000
_cell.angle_alpha   90.00
_cell.angle_beta   90.00
_cell.angle_gamma   90.00
#
_symmetry.space_group_name_H-M   'P 1'
#
loop_
_entity.id
_entity.type
_entity.pdbx_description
1 polymer ?
#
loop_
_entity_poly.entity_id
_entity_poly.type
_entity_poly.pdbx_seq_one_letter_code
_entity_poly.pdbx_strand_id
1 'polypeptide(L)'
;MARALLSRLFALGFWGFASMAQAATLDGLAVRVTNTSEPVLCAEKDNVAINFASPAVRSFRIEAVHPAYIGSLRQDRWEPDWTACEDISEETSTKPHPVMHTLYEDDRIRITGLTFSEFWRPSNATVTIADKVSRDIHLLQLLKKHGGKAEEVIALYPGDGYWRIKPLPPKHLEWTAYGSSFIVGPVEFDQRPVANLQDVAFDPRAMRFTLTLAKGGKAHVTVTDLDEERMTLDVAFDQAIAGAPFATLRSMYVTEFNADVARIAVREEKARSWREEMIMNFRDATATDAWMGRLVPSRHNTSAPDMMFNRFRAEPAPSR
;
A
#
# COMPACT_ATOMS: atom_id res chain seq x y z
N MET A 1 46.97 60.95 -22.59
CA MET A 1 45.61 60.70 -22.06
C MET A 1 45.34 59.21 -22.13
N ALA A 2 45.52 58.48 -21.03
CA ALA A 2 45.22 57.05 -20.94
C ALA A 2 44.68 56.77 -19.54
N ARG A 3 43.46 56.24 -19.48
CA ARG A 3 42.74 55.84 -18.26
C ARG A 3 43.27 54.49 -17.78
N ALA A 4 43.44 54.34 -16.46
CA ALA A 4 43.37 53.04 -15.79
C ALA A 4 42.68 53.23 -14.43
N LEU A 5 41.42 52.79 -14.35
CA LEU A 5 40.67 52.65 -13.10
C LEU A 5 41.17 51.38 -12.38
N LEU A 6 41.56 51.52 -11.11
CA LEU A 6 41.74 50.39 -10.19
C LEU A 6 40.36 49.87 -9.73
N SER A 7 40.09 48.61 -10.00
CA SER A 7 38.92 47.89 -9.46
C SER A 7 39.36 46.98 -8.31
N ARG A 8 38.79 47.23 -7.12
CA ARG A 8 38.97 46.43 -5.90
C ARG A 8 38.27 45.07 -6.07
N LEU A 9 38.98 43.98 -5.78
CA LEU A 9 38.42 42.63 -5.65
C LEU A 9 38.24 42.31 -4.16
N PHE A 10 36.98 42.26 -3.71
CA PHE A 10 36.58 41.61 -2.47
C PHE A 10 36.25 40.15 -2.78
N ALA A 11 37.02 39.21 -2.24
CA ALA A 11 36.70 37.78 -2.29
C ALA A 11 35.87 37.41 -1.05
N LEU A 12 34.57 37.20 -1.23
CA LEU A 12 33.69 36.57 -0.25
C LEU A 12 33.63 35.07 -0.56
N GLY A 13 34.25 34.27 0.30
CA GLY A 13 34.20 32.81 0.24
C GLY A 13 32.82 32.31 0.63
N PHE A 14 32.11 31.71 -0.33
CA PHE A 14 30.91 30.91 -0.06
C PHE A 14 31.34 29.49 0.35
N TRP A 15 31.29 29.20 1.66
CA TRP A 15 31.23 27.82 2.15
C TRP A 15 29.81 27.30 1.97
N GLY A 16 29.55 26.66 0.83
CA GLY A 16 28.34 25.89 0.61
C GLY A 16 28.37 24.62 1.46
N PHE A 17 27.48 24.53 2.45
CA PHE A 17 27.09 23.26 3.05
C PHE A 17 26.38 22.43 1.97
N ALA A 18 27.13 21.62 1.24
CA ALA A 18 26.58 20.60 0.38
C ALA A 18 25.97 19.52 1.27
N SER A 19 24.65 19.58 1.49
CA SER A 19 23.89 18.41 1.89
C SER A 19 24.08 17.36 0.80
N MET A 20 24.88 16.33 1.05
CA MET A 20 24.91 15.16 0.19
C MET A 20 23.51 14.56 0.19
N ALA A 21 22.76 14.82 -0.88
CA ALA A 21 21.59 14.01 -1.19
C ALA A 21 22.11 12.60 -1.45
N GLN A 22 21.94 11.69 -0.49
CA GLN A 22 22.16 10.27 -0.71
C GLN A 22 21.19 9.85 -1.82
N ALA A 23 21.69 9.67 -3.04
CA ALA A 23 20.94 8.99 -4.08
C ALA A 23 20.52 7.62 -3.53
N ALA A 24 19.26 7.24 -3.69
CA ALA A 24 18.81 5.90 -3.38
C ALA A 24 19.70 4.91 -4.15
N THR A 25 20.44 4.07 -3.44
CA THR A 25 21.32 3.07 -4.08
C THR A 25 20.47 2.13 -4.92
N LEU A 26 20.97 1.81 -6.12
CA LEU A 26 20.39 0.80 -7.02
C LEU A 26 20.49 -0.63 -6.45
N ASP A 27 21.13 -0.78 -5.28
CA ASP A 27 21.54 -2.03 -4.64
C ASP A 27 20.55 -2.50 -3.56
N GLY A 28 19.26 -2.54 -3.89
CA GLY A 28 18.27 -3.20 -3.03
C GLY A 28 18.54 -4.71 -2.93
N LEU A 29 18.17 -5.34 -1.82
CA LEU A 29 18.17 -6.80 -1.73
C LEU A 29 17.18 -7.35 -2.75
N ALA A 30 17.62 -8.21 -3.67
CA ALA A 30 16.70 -8.86 -4.59
C ALA A 30 15.83 -9.88 -3.84
N VAL A 31 14.53 -9.89 -4.15
CA VAL A 31 13.54 -10.80 -3.58
C VAL A 31 12.90 -11.62 -4.67
N ARG A 32 12.40 -12.79 -4.31
CA ARG A 32 11.60 -13.60 -5.23
C ARG A 32 10.19 -12.99 -5.31
N VAL A 33 9.79 -12.63 -6.52
CA VAL A 33 8.45 -12.17 -6.86
C VAL A 33 7.78 -13.26 -7.67
N THR A 34 6.66 -13.80 -7.20
CA THR A 34 5.95 -14.89 -7.89
C THR A 34 4.49 -14.57 -8.07
N ASN A 35 3.97 -14.88 -9.25
CA ASN A 35 2.58 -14.74 -9.58
C ASN A 35 1.82 -16.04 -9.34
N THR A 36 0.77 -15.98 -8.53
CA THR A 36 -0.16 -17.08 -8.29
C THR A 36 -1.58 -16.68 -8.65
N SER A 37 -1.72 -15.79 -9.64
CA SER A 37 -3.02 -15.32 -10.14
C SER A 37 -3.72 -16.40 -10.95
N GLU A 38 -5.05 -16.36 -10.94
CA GLU A 38 -5.90 -17.28 -11.69
C GLU A 38 -6.85 -16.48 -12.60
N PRO A 39 -7.11 -16.92 -13.85
CA PRO A 39 -8.06 -16.23 -14.71
C PRO A 39 -9.48 -16.40 -14.18
N VAL A 40 -10.23 -15.29 -14.09
CA VAL A 40 -11.67 -15.29 -13.76
C VAL A 40 -12.40 -14.35 -14.70
N LEU A 41 -13.73 -14.53 -14.80
CA LEU A 41 -14.60 -13.64 -15.57
C LEU A 41 -15.30 -12.58 -14.70
N CYS A 42 -15.48 -12.87 -13.41
CA CYS A 42 -16.16 -12.00 -12.47
C CYS A 42 -15.28 -10.81 -12.05
N ALA A 43 -15.78 -9.58 -12.23
CA ALA A 43 -15.04 -8.36 -11.93
C ALA A 43 -15.00 -8.01 -10.43
N GLU A 44 -15.78 -8.67 -9.58
CA GLU A 44 -15.74 -8.46 -8.11
C GLU A 44 -14.84 -9.47 -7.37
N LYS A 45 -14.20 -10.41 -8.10
CA LYS A 45 -13.37 -11.45 -7.49
C LYS A 45 -11.90 -11.09 -7.58
N ASP A 46 -11.25 -10.94 -6.43
CA ASP A 46 -9.79 -10.82 -6.34
C ASP A 46 -9.11 -12.10 -6.84
N ASN A 47 -8.64 -12.08 -8.07
CA ASN A 47 -8.00 -13.20 -8.75
C ASN A 47 -6.50 -12.98 -9.00
N VAL A 48 -5.99 -11.79 -8.74
CA VAL A 48 -4.57 -11.47 -8.83
C VAL A 48 -3.90 -11.70 -7.47
N ALA A 49 -2.75 -12.37 -7.49
CA ALA A 49 -1.91 -12.59 -6.30
C ALA A 49 -0.42 -12.54 -6.67
N ILE A 50 0.28 -11.50 -6.21
CA ILE A 50 1.73 -11.33 -6.39
C ILE A 50 2.42 -11.44 -5.04
N ASN A 51 3.25 -12.45 -4.87
CA ASN A 51 3.90 -12.78 -3.61
C ASN A 51 5.36 -12.32 -3.60
N PHE A 52 5.82 -11.78 -2.47
CA PHE A 52 7.19 -11.34 -2.23
C PHE A 52 7.83 -12.20 -1.13
N ALA A 53 8.92 -12.89 -1.45
CA ALA A 53 9.58 -13.80 -0.52
C ALA A 53 11.09 -13.61 -0.50
N SER A 54 11.65 -13.57 0.72
CA SER A 54 13.09 -13.59 0.96
C SER A 54 13.34 -13.90 2.43
N PRO A 55 14.22 -14.86 2.77
CA PRO A 55 14.54 -15.17 4.16
C PRO A 55 15.41 -14.10 4.84
N ALA A 56 15.84 -13.08 4.09
CA ALA A 56 16.74 -12.04 4.58
C ALA A 56 16.04 -10.69 4.79
N VAL A 57 14.90 -10.41 4.13
CA VAL A 57 14.24 -9.10 4.23
C VAL A 57 13.79 -8.81 5.66
N ARG A 58 14.18 -7.63 6.15
CA ARG A 58 13.75 -7.07 7.44
C ARG A 58 13.16 -5.67 7.30
N SER A 59 13.36 -4.99 6.18
CA SER A 59 12.63 -3.77 5.87
C SER A 59 12.42 -3.59 4.37
N PHE A 60 11.35 -2.89 4.03
CA PHE A 60 10.98 -2.54 2.66
C PHE A 60 9.97 -1.39 2.66
N ARG A 61 9.61 -0.92 1.48
CA ARG A 61 8.66 0.17 1.27
C ARG A 61 7.53 -0.28 0.36
N ILE A 62 6.33 0.19 0.70
CA ILE A 62 5.12 0.07 -0.13
C ILE A 62 4.68 1.48 -0.47
N GLU A 63 4.39 1.76 -1.74
CA GLU A 63 3.85 3.04 -2.18
C GLU A 63 2.57 2.81 -2.95
N ALA A 64 1.57 3.65 -2.69
CA ALA A 64 0.41 3.83 -3.56
C ALA A 64 0.57 5.16 -4.27
N VAL A 65 0.45 5.15 -5.60
CA VAL A 65 0.63 6.32 -6.46
C VAL A 65 -0.58 6.41 -7.36
N HIS A 66 -1.10 7.61 -7.57
CA HIS A 66 -2.18 7.76 -8.54
C HIS A 66 -1.75 7.24 -9.93
N PRO A 67 -2.67 6.62 -10.69
CA PRO A 67 -2.33 6.11 -12.01
C PRO A 67 -1.90 7.24 -12.94
N ALA A 68 -1.06 6.95 -13.94
CA ALA A 68 -0.48 7.97 -14.82
C ALA A 68 -1.52 8.85 -15.57
N TYR A 69 -2.76 8.37 -15.69
CA TYR A 69 -3.87 9.08 -16.33
C TYR A 69 -4.74 9.90 -15.37
N ILE A 70 -4.42 9.97 -14.06
CA ILE A 70 -5.25 10.61 -13.03
C ILE A 70 -5.61 12.07 -13.37
N GLY A 71 -4.67 12.84 -13.92
CA GLY A 71 -4.88 14.24 -14.29
C GLY A 71 -5.88 14.45 -15.45
N SER A 72 -6.22 13.37 -16.18
CA SER A 72 -7.22 13.38 -17.25
C SER A 72 -8.62 12.97 -16.79
N LEU A 73 -8.74 12.38 -15.60
CA LEU A 73 -10.03 11.95 -15.07
C LEU A 73 -10.86 13.15 -14.65
N ARG A 74 -12.09 13.24 -15.18
CA ARG A 74 -13.09 14.22 -14.74
C ARG A 74 -14.03 13.68 -13.67
N GLN A 75 -14.22 12.36 -13.67
CA GLN A 75 -15.10 11.65 -12.77
C GLN A 75 -14.48 10.29 -12.49
N ASP A 76 -14.55 9.87 -11.23
CA ASP A 76 -14.16 8.53 -10.81
C ASP A 76 -15.37 7.58 -10.77
N ARG A 77 -15.11 6.29 -10.96
CA ARG A 77 -16.11 5.21 -10.88
C ARG A 77 -15.64 4.16 -9.89
N TRP A 78 -16.57 3.71 -9.06
CA TRP A 78 -16.34 2.80 -7.93
C TRP A 78 -17.52 1.86 -7.67
N GLU A 79 -18.58 1.96 -8.49
CA GLU A 79 -19.74 1.10 -8.35
C GLU A 79 -19.33 -0.35 -8.65
N PRO A 80 -19.84 -1.33 -7.87
CA PRO A 80 -19.55 -2.73 -8.12
C PRO A 80 -19.91 -3.15 -9.55
N ASP A 81 -19.08 -4.00 -10.16
CA ASP A 81 -19.30 -4.60 -11.48
C ASP A 81 -19.58 -6.10 -11.36
N TRP A 82 -20.87 -6.45 -11.27
CA TRP A 82 -21.32 -7.84 -11.20
C TRP A 82 -21.25 -8.62 -12.53
N THR A 83 -20.64 -8.06 -13.57
CA THR A 83 -20.56 -8.71 -14.88
C THR A 83 -19.85 -10.07 -14.76
N ALA A 84 -20.53 -11.12 -15.22
CA ALA A 84 -20.05 -12.50 -15.22
C ALA A 84 -19.68 -13.05 -13.82
N CYS A 85 -20.31 -12.53 -12.78
CA CYS A 85 -20.26 -13.09 -11.43
C CYS A 85 -21.41 -14.07 -11.21
N GLU A 86 -21.08 -15.34 -10.99
CA GLU A 86 -22.07 -16.41 -10.75
C GLU A 86 -22.34 -16.60 -9.25
N ASP A 87 -21.26 -16.72 -8.46
CA ASP A 87 -21.34 -17.03 -7.02
C ASP A 87 -21.51 -15.79 -6.13
N ILE A 88 -21.34 -14.58 -6.70
CA ILE A 88 -21.47 -13.31 -5.99
C ILE A 88 -22.33 -12.33 -6.79
N SER A 89 -23.17 -11.60 -6.07
CA SER A 89 -24.16 -10.67 -6.60
C SER A 89 -24.36 -9.50 -5.64
N GLU A 90 -25.13 -8.50 -6.07
CA GLU A 90 -25.53 -7.39 -5.20
C GLU A 90 -26.27 -7.89 -3.96
N GLU A 91 -27.20 -8.83 -4.12
CA GLU A 91 -28.02 -9.37 -3.03
C GLU A 91 -27.19 -10.13 -2.00
N THR A 92 -26.21 -10.92 -2.47
CA THR A 92 -25.33 -11.70 -1.59
C THR A 92 -24.26 -10.84 -0.90
N SER A 93 -23.91 -9.71 -1.52
CA SER A 93 -22.90 -8.76 -1.04
C SER A 93 -23.49 -7.63 -0.19
N THR A 94 -24.79 -7.40 -0.26
CA THR A 94 -25.49 -6.43 0.58
C THR A 94 -25.54 -6.96 2.01
N LYS A 95 -24.71 -6.37 2.87
CA LYS A 95 -24.65 -6.69 4.31
C LYS A 95 -25.24 -5.56 5.14
N PRO A 96 -25.75 -5.86 6.36
CA PRO A 96 -26.13 -4.82 7.30
C PRO A 96 -25.00 -3.82 7.51
N HIS A 97 -25.34 -2.53 7.63
CA HIS A 97 -24.35 -1.51 7.87
C HIS A 97 -23.55 -1.82 9.15
N PRO A 98 -22.22 -1.70 9.12
CA PRO A 98 -21.40 -1.97 10.30
C PRO A 98 -21.67 -0.92 11.38
N VAL A 99 -21.46 -1.33 12.62
CA VAL A 99 -21.38 -0.38 13.74
C VAL A 99 -20.03 0.32 13.68
N MET A 100 -20.05 1.65 13.60
CA MET A 100 -18.85 2.47 13.55
C MET A 100 -18.48 2.99 14.94
N HIS A 101 -17.22 2.85 15.30
CA HIS A 101 -16.65 3.30 16.57
C HIS A 101 -15.51 4.28 16.30
N THR A 102 -15.62 5.52 16.77
CA THR A 102 -14.46 6.42 16.83
C THR A 102 -13.52 5.91 17.91
N LEU A 103 -12.36 5.37 17.50
CA LEU A 103 -11.36 4.82 18.41
C LEU A 103 -10.35 5.88 18.85
N TYR A 104 -10.06 6.84 17.97
CA TYR A 104 -9.19 7.98 18.23
C TYR A 104 -9.52 9.13 17.28
N GLU A 105 -9.37 10.38 17.74
CA GLU A 105 -9.50 11.55 16.88
C GLU A 105 -8.66 12.71 17.43
N ASP A 106 -7.89 13.36 16.55
CA ASP A 106 -7.19 14.63 16.82
C ASP A 106 -7.43 15.62 15.67
N ASP A 107 -6.67 16.72 15.62
CA ASP A 107 -6.75 17.74 14.57
C ASP A 107 -6.28 17.26 13.19
N ARG A 108 -5.50 16.17 13.13
CA ARG A 108 -4.88 15.65 11.91
C ARG A 108 -5.59 14.42 11.36
N ILE A 109 -6.10 13.55 12.22
CA ILE A 109 -6.64 12.23 11.82
C ILE A 109 -7.85 11.81 12.67
N ARG A 110 -8.62 10.86 12.13
CA ARG A 110 -9.60 10.05 12.87
C ARG A 110 -9.32 8.57 12.60
N ILE A 111 -9.35 7.74 13.64
CA ILE A 111 -9.32 6.29 13.52
C ILE A 111 -10.71 5.75 13.86
N THR A 112 -11.29 5.03 12.91
CA THR A 112 -12.62 4.41 13.05
C THR A 112 -12.48 2.89 13.01
N GLY A 113 -13.07 2.20 13.99
CA GLY A 113 -13.23 0.75 13.97
C GLY A 113 -14.65 0.38 13.54
N LEU A 114 -14.78 -0.59 12.65
CA LEU A 114 -16.05 -1.09 12.11
C LEU A 114 -16.27 -2.52 12.60
N THR A 115 -17.46 -2.76 13.13
CA THR A 115 -17.94 -4.07 13.59
C THR A 115 -19.06 -4.53 12.67
N PHE A 116 -18.87 -5.63 11.95
CA PHE A 116 -19.90 -6.23 11.12
C PHE A 116 -20.64 -7.33 11.90
N SER A 117 -21.96 -7.42 11.72
CA SER A 117 -22.76 -8.53 12.27
C SER A 117 -22.51 -9.84 11.51
N GLU A 118 -22.18 -9.72 10.22
CA GLU A 118 -21.81 -10.83 9.33
C GLU A 118 -20.47 -10.50 8.68
N PHE A 119 -19.46 -11.31 8.95
CA PHE A 119 -18.17 -11.24 8.29
C PHE A 119 -17.64 -12.64 8.03
N TRP A 120 -16.87 -12.80 6.95
CA TRP A 120 -16.38 -14.13 6.54
C TRP A 120 -15.46 -14.77 7.59
N ARG A 121 -14.82 -13.95 8.43
CA ARG A 121 -13.88 -14.38 9.48
C ARG A 121 -14.15 -13.66 10.80
N PRO A 122 -14.05 -14.36 11.94
CA PRO A 122 -14.13 -13.70 13.24
C PRO A 122 -12.99 -12.67 13.46
N SER A 123 -13.32 -11.55 14.10
CA SER A 123 -12.33 -10.55 14.50
C SER A 123 -11.71 -10.88 15.87
N ASN A 124 -10.78 -11.84 15.91
CA ASN A 124 -10.11 -12.23 17.15
C ASN A 124 -8.95 -11.30 17.56
N ALA A 125 -8.42 -10.52 16.61
CA ALA A 125 -7.33 -9.59 16.89
C ALA A 125 -7.82 -8.41 17.74
N THR A 126 -7.00 -7.96 18.70
CA THR A 126 -7.31 -6.72 19.44
C THR A 126 -6.74 -5.50 18.75
N VAL A 127 -7.42 -4.35 18.89
CA VAL A 127 -6.94 -3.07 18.39
C VAL A 127 -6.63 -2.16 19.57
N THR A 128 -5.39 -1.72 19.69
CA THR A 128 -4.93 -0.84 20.76
C THR A 128 -4.54 0.53 20.19
N ILE A 129 -5.10 1.61 20.73
CA ILE A 129 -4.72 2.97 20.36
C ILE A 129 -4.53 3.78 21.65
N ALA A 130 -3.34 4.36 21.81
CA ALA A 130 -2.88 4.87 23.11
C ALA A 130 -3.05 3.78 24.19
N ASP A 131 -3.86 4.03 25.22
CA ASP A 131 -4.09 3.09 26.32
C ASP A 131 -5.43 2.33 26.21
N LYS A 132 -6.16 2.50 25.09
CA LYS A 132 -7.47 1.89 24.90
C LYS A 132 -7.38 0.65 24.02
N VAL A 133 -7.81 -0.48 24.58
CA VAL A 133 -7.99 -1.75 23.86
C VAL A 133 -9.43 -1.87 23.38
N SER A 134 -9.61 -2.18 22.10
CA SER A 134 -10.88 -2.44 21.45
C SER A 134 -10.89 -3.87 20.89
N ARG A 135 -12.05 -4.52 20.95
CA ARG A 135 -12.28 -5.88 20.45
C ARG A 135 -13.36 -5.85 19.38
N ASP A 136 -13.50 -6.96 18.65
CA ASP A 136 -14.53 -7.15 17.62
C ASP A 136 -14.44 -6.15 16.44
N ILE A 137 -13.25 -5.58 16.21
CA ILE A 137 -12.98 -4.65 15.11
C ILE A 137 -12.58 -5.40 13.85
N HIS A 138 -13.54 -5.57 12.95
CA HIS A 138 -13.36 -6.30 11.69
C HIS A 138 -12.63 -5.46 10.62
N LEU A 139 -12.81 -4.15 10.65
CA LEU A 139 -12.15 -3.20 9.76
C LEU A 139 -11.74 -1.94 10.54
N LEU A 140 -10.49 -1.52 10.38
CA LEU A 140 -9.91 -0.32 10.95
C LEU A 140 -9.64 0.67 9.83
N GLN A 141 -10.16 1.89 9.95
CA GLN A 141 -9.99 2.96 8.97
C GLN A 141 -9.17 4.10 9.56
N LEU A 142 -8.17 4.58 8.82
CA LEU A 142 -7.49 5.85 9.10
C LEU A 142 -8.03 6.90 8.12
N LEU A 143 -8.64 7.94 8.68
CA LEU A 143 -9.10 9.10 7.95
C LEU A 143 -8.15 10.28 8.21
N LYS A 144 -7.60 10.86 7.15
CA LYS A 144 -6.75 12.04 7.17
C LYS A 144 -7.62 13.29 7.04
N LYS A 145 -7.50 14.22 7.98
CA LYS A 145 -8.15 15.54 7.88
C LYS A 145 -7.37 16.40 6.89
N HIS A 146 -8.03 16.78 5.81
CA HIS A 146 -7.47 17.57 4.70
C HIS A 146 -8.58 18.41 4.05
N GLY A 147 -8.31 19.69 3.75
CA GLY A 147 -9.28 20.54 3.04
C GLY A 147 -10.64 20.72 3.73
N GLY A 148 -10.70 20.60 5.07
CA GLY A 148 -11.96 20.66 5.83
C GLY A 148 -12.79 19.37 5.80
N LYS A 149 -12.27 18.30 5.19
CA LYS A 149 -12.90 16.96 5.12
C LYS A 149 -12.01 15.93 5.82
N ALA A 150 -12.58 14.76 6.12
CA ALA A 150 -11.86 13.60 6.61
C ALA A 150 -11.84 12.55 5.51
N GLU A 151 -10.69 12.41 4.85
CA GLU A 151 -10.49 11.49 3.73
C GLU A 151 -9.98 10.16 4.26
N GLU A 152 -10.72 9.07 4.02
CA GLU A 152 -10.22 7.74 4.32
C GLU A 152 -9.02 7.41 3.43
N VAL A 153 -7.88 7.03 4.01
CA VAL A 153 -6.63 6.77 3.26
C VAL A 153 -6.02 5.41 3.58
N ILE A 154 -6.46 4.76 4.66
CA ILE A 154 -6.09 3.38 5.00
C ILE A 154 -7.34 2.63 5.44
N ALA A 155 -7.50 1.41 4.93
CA ALA A 155 -8.35 0.37 5.47
C ALA A 155 -7.47 -0.84 5.84
N LEU A 156 -7.58 -1.33 7.07
CA LEU A 156 -6.90 -2.52 7.57
C LEU A 156 -7.93 -3.49 8.15
N TYR A 157 -7.87 -4.76 7.76
CA TYR A 157 -8.69 -5.83 8.32
C TYR A 157 -7.87 -6.62 9.35
N PRO A 158 -8.04 -6.38 10.67
CA PRO A 158 -7.16 -7.00 11.68
C PRO A 158 -7.26 -8.53 11.71
N GLY A 159 -8.42 -9.08 11.33
CA GLY A 159 -8.66 -10.53 11.36
C GLY A 159 -7.88 -11.31 10.29
N ASP A 160 -7.48 -10.69 9.18
CA ASP A 160 -6.82 -11.39 8.07
C ASP A 160 -5.61 -10.65 7.48
N GLY A 161 -5.31 -9.45 7.96
CA GLY A 161 -4.13 -8.68 7.59
C GLY A 161 -4.20 -8.00 6.23
N TYR A 162 -5.38 -7.88 5.61
CA TYR A 162 -5.53 -7.07 4.39
C TYR A 162 -5.41 -5.59 4.70
N TRP A 163 -4.72 -4.90 3.80
CA TRP A 163 -4.59 -3.45 3.76
C TRP A 163 -5.07 -2.93 2.42
N ARG A 164 -5.74 -1.79 2.42
CA ARG A 164 -5.90 -0.92 1.25
C ARG A 164 -5.41 0.46 1.63
N ILE A 165 -4.66 1.08 0.75
CA ILE A 165 -4.16 2.44 0.94
C ILE A 165 -4.37 3.25 -0.34
N LYS A 166 -4.49 4.56 -0.19
CA LYS A 166 -4.53 5.48 -1.33
C LYS A 166 -3.95 6.86 -0.95
N PRO A 167 -3.40 7.60 -1.92
CA PRO A 167 -3.06 9.01 -1.72
C PRO A 167 -4.31 9.85 -1.44
N LEU A 168 -4.11 11.10 -1.02
CA LEU A 168 -5.21 12.07 -1.00
C LEU A 168 -5.71 12.32 -2.43
N PRO A 169 -7.01 12.62 -2.61
CA PRO A 169 -7.54 12.99 -3.92
C PRO A 169 -6.80 14.21 -4.48
N PRO A 170 -6.46 14.23 -5.77
CA PRO A 170 -5.93 15.43 -6.41
C PRO A 170 -7.01 16.51 -6.46
N LYS A 171 -6.61 17.79 -6.51
CA LYS A 171 -7.53 18.94 -6.36
C LYS A 171 -8.75 18.98 -7.28
N HIS A 172 -8.65 18.36 -8.46
CA HIS A 172 -9.74 18.32 -9.44
C HIS A 172 -10.74 17.17 -9.20
N LEU A 173 -10.46 16.27 -8.26
CA LEU A 173 -11.34 15.17 -7.87
C LEU A 173 -11.76 15.33 -6.40
N GLU A 174 -13.04 15.07 -6.12
CA GLU A 174 -13.55 15.16 -4.75
C GLU A 174 -13.09 13.99 -3.88
N TRP A 175 -12.88 12.83 -4.48
CA TRP A 175 -12.50 11.57 -3.84
C TRP A 175 -11.77 10.67 -4.84
N THR A 176 -11.15 9.60 -4.35
CA THR A 176 -10.52 8.55 -5.16
C THR A 176 -10.88 7.17 -4.63
N ALA A 177 -10.94 6.17 -5.50
CA ALA A 177 -11.19 4.79 -5.16
C ALA A 177 -9.97 4.13 -4.50
N TYR A 178 -10.23 3.10 -3.69
CA TYR A 178 -9.22 2.06 -3.48
C TYR A 178 -9.19 1.13 -4.69
N GLY A 179 -8.17 0.29 -4.79
CA GLY A 179 -8.22 -0.88 -5.65
C GLY A 179 -7.49 -2.03 -4.98
N SER A 180 -6.27 -2.28 -5.44
CA SER A 180 -5.44 -3.35 -4.90
C SER A 180 -5.28 -3.31 -3.39
N SER A 181 -5.32 -4.49 -2.80
CA SER A 181 -4.98 -4.73 -1.41
C SER A 181 -3.58 -5.31 -1.29
N PHE A 182 -3.02 -5.26 -0.09
CA PHE A 182 -1.79 -5.99 0.22
C PHE A 182 -1.84 -6.57 1.63
N ILE A 183 -0.93 -7.49 1.91
CA ILE A 183 -0.78 -8.19 3.18
C ILE A 183 0.68 -8.03 3.63
N VAL A 184 0.91 -7.80 4.92
CA VAL A 184 2.24 -7.71 5.54
C VAL A 184 2.36 -8.74 6.65
N GLY A 185 3.39 -9.58 6.57
CA GLY A 185 3.65 -10.66 7.52
C GLY A 185 3.83 -11.99 6.82
N PRO A 186 3.97 -13.10 7.57
CA PRO A 186 3.97 -14.44 6.99
C PRO A 186 2.61 -14.68 6.32
N VAL A 187 2.61 -14.71 4.99
CA VAL A 187 1.37 -14.91 4.23
C VAL A 187 1.09 -16.40 4.09
N GLU A 188 -0.12 -16.78 4.49
CA GLU A 188 -0.65 -18.14 4.45
C GLU A 188 -1.92 -18.21 3.63
N PHE A 189 -2.33 -19.40 3.23
CA PHE A 189 -3.60 -19.59 2.53
C PHE A 189 -4.65 -20.18 3.48
N ASP A 190 -5.74 -19.44 3.69
CA ASP A 190 -6.92 -19.86 4.45
C ASP A 190 -8.16 -19.36 3.71
N GLN A 191 -8.65 -20.16 2.75
CA GLN A 191 -9.62 -19.80 1.68
C GLN A 191 -9.13 -18.71 0.71
N ARG A 192 -8.38 -17.74 1.22
CA ARG A 192 -7.65 -16.68 0.51
C ARG A 192 -6.31 -16.42 1.22
N PRO A 193 -5.36 -15.69 0.61
CA PRO A 193 -4.14 -15.30 1.29
C PRO A 193 -4.45 -14.45 2.53
N VAL A 194 -3.80 -14.70 3.67
CA VAL A 194 -3.98 -13.98 4.94
C VAL A 194 -2.65 -13.81 5.68
N ALA A 195 -2.55 -12.80 6.53
CA ALA A 195 -1.58 -12.75 7.62
C ALA A 195 -2.34 -12.72 8.95
N ASN A 196 -2.16 -13.77 9.76
CA ASN A 196 -2.84 -13.89 11.05
C ASN A 196 -2.22 -12.93 12.08
N LEU A 197 -3.03 -12.02 12.62
CA LEU A 197 -2.61 -11.03 13.62
C LEU A 197 -3.21 -11.37 14.99
N GLN A 198 -2.43 -11.21 16.05
CA GLN A 198 -2.93 -11.26 17.44
C GLN A 198 -3.42 -9.88 17.87
N ASP A 199 -2.63 -8.85 17.58
CA ASP A 199 -2.91 -7.48 17.98
C ASP A 199 -2.46 -6.50 16.91
N VAL A 200 -3.21 -5.40 16.79
CA VAL A 200 -2.83 -4.21 16.03
C VAL A 200 -2.78 -3.05 17.00
N ALA A 201 -1.60 -2.46 17.20
CA ALA A 201 -1.46 -1.21 17.93
C ALA A 201 -1.22 -0.05 16.97
N PHE A 202 -1.81 1.11 17.22
CA PHE A 202 -1.53 2.33 16.46
C PHE A 202 -1.03 3.45 17.37
N ASP A 203 0.09 4.05 16.97
CA ASP A 203 0.66 5.25 17.57
C ASP A 203 0.32 6.48 16.68
N PRO A 204 -0.63 7.33 17.10
CA PRO A 204 -1.03 8.52 16.33
C PRO A 204 0.07 9.58 16.16
N ARG A 205 1.05 9.61 17.06
CA ARG A 205 2.14 10.57 17.00
C ARG A 205 3.17 10.14 15.96
N ALA A 206 3.54 8.86 15.99
CA ALA A 206 4.47 8.27 15.03
C ALA A 206 3.82 7.88 13.68
N MET A 207 2.48 7.94 13.57
CA MET A 207 1.72 7.43 12.42
C MET A 207 2.11 5.98 12.07
N ARG A 208 2.24 5.15 13.11
CA ARG A 208 2.83 3.82 13.01
C ARG A 208 1.89 2.76 13.57
N PHE A 209 1.63 1.76 12.76
CA PHE A 209 1.00 0.52 13.17
C PHE A 209 2.06 -0.47 13.64
N THR A 210 1.77 -1.19 14.73
CA THR A 210 2.54 -2.35 15.17
C THR A 210 1.62 -3.56 15.11
N LEU A 211 1.98 -4.51 14.27
CA LEU A 211 1.25 -5.76 14.07
C LEU A 211 1.97 -6.85 14.86
N THR A 212 1.30 -7.44 15.84
CA THR A 212 1.79 -8.64 16.52
C THR A 212 1.36 -9.85 15.70
N LEU A 213 2.33 -10.55 15.10
CA LEU A 213 2.08 -11.65 14.17
C LEU A 213 1.77 -12.94 14.94
N ALA A 214 0.77 -13.71 14.50
CA ALA A 214 0.35 -14.91 15.22
C ALA A 214 1.43 -16.01 15.29
N LYS A 215 2.32 -16.07 14.30
CA LYS A 215 3.48 -16.97 14.27
C LYS A 215 4.72 -16.42 14.97
N GLY A 216 4.59 -15.32 15.70
CA GLY A 216 5.67 -14.66 16.42
C GLY A 216 6.30 -13.52 15.63
N GLY A 217 6.99 -12.64 16.36
CA GLY A 217 7.55 -11.40 15.82
C GLY A 217 6.52 -10.29 15.64
N LYS A 218 7.00 -9.15 15.17
CA LYS A 218 6.24 -7.92 14.94
C LYS A 218 6.60 -7.30 13.62
N ALA A 219 5.60 -6.72 12.97
CA ALA A 219 5.78 -5.78 11.87
C ALA A 219 5.45 -4.37 12.33
N HIS A 220 6.27 -3.40 11.96
CA HIS A 220 6.00 -1.98 12.11
C HIS A 220 5.74 -1.39 10.73
N VAL A 221 4.55 -0.83 10.53
CA VAL A 221 4.12 -0.19 9.29
C VAL A 221 3.92 1.30 9.56
N THR A 222 4.77 2.14 8.99
CA THR A 222 4.80 3.59 9.28
C THR A 222 4.37 4.37 8.06
N VAL A 223 3.38 5.26 8.20
CA VAL A 223 3.04 6.24 7.17
C VAL A 223 4.13 7.31 7.18
N THR A 224 4.99 7.29 6.16
CA THR A 224 6.14 8.22 6.07
C THR A 224 5.87 9.40 5.16
N ASP A 225 4.92 9.26 4.24
CA ASP A 225 4.49 10.33 3.35
C ASP A 225 3.03 10.11 2.93
N LEU A 226 2.30 11.21 2.77
CA LEU A 226 0.91 11.22 2.32
C LEU A 226 0.56 12.60 1.77
N ASP A 227 0.37 12.68 0.46
CA ASP A 227 -0.05 13.89 -0.24
C ASP A 227 -1.05 13.57 -1.37
N GLU A 228 -1.31 14.55 -2.23
CA GLU A 228 -2.24 14.45 -3.36
C GLU A 228 -1.70 13.61 -4.54
N GLU A 229 -0.46 13.10 -4.46
CA GLU A 229 0.20 12.30 -5.51
C GLU A 229 0.50 10.87 -5.05
N ARG A 230 0.87 10.70 -3.78
CA ARG A 230 1.41 9.46 -3.22
C ARG A 230 1.06 9.25 -1.76
N MET A 231 0.95 7.97 -1.39
CA MET A 231 1.10 7.51 -0.02
C MET A 231 2.28 6.53 0.10
N THR A 232 3.12 6.72 1.11
CA THR A 232 4.31 5.86 1.34
C THR A 232 4.26 5.22 2.71
N LEU A 233 4.39 3.90 2.74
CA LEU A 233 4.59 3.09 3.93
C LEU A 233 6.00 2.53 3.99
N ASP A 234 6.70 2.73 5.10
CA ASP A 234 7.90 1.97 5.43
C ASP A 234 7.52 0.82 6.38
N VAL A 235 7.91 -0.39 5.99
CA VAL A 235 7.65 -1.63 6.73
C VAL A 235 8.94 -2.16 7.31
N ALA A 236 8.92 -2.54 8.58
CA ALA A 236 10.05 -3.18 9.28
C ALA A 236 9.58 -4.40 10.08
N PHE A 237 10.31 -5.50 9.96
CA PHE A 237 10.12 -6.67 10.80
C PHE A 237 11.20 -6.74 11.87
N ASP A 238 10.82 -7.08 13.10
CA ASP A 238 11.78 -7.39 14.15
C ASP A 238 12.59 -8.65 13.84
N GLN A 239 12.00 -9.59 13.09
CA GLN A 239 12.58 -10.85 12.65
C GLN A 239 12.31 -11.08 11.15
N ALA A 240 13.26 -11.68 10.43
CA ALA A 240 13.04 -12.03 9.03
C ALA A 240 12.02 -13.18 8.91
N ILE A 241 11.25 -13.17 7.82
CA ILE A 241 10.23 -14.20 7.56
C ILE A 241 10.80 -15.24 6.61
N ALA A 242 10.94 -16.48 7.10
CA ALA A 242 11.40 -17.61 6.31
C ALA A 242 10.24 -18.61 6.05
N GLY A 243 10.26 -19.27 4.89
CA GLY A 243 9.30 -20.31 4.54
C GLY A 243 7.92 -19.84 4.05
N ALA A 244 7.65 -18.54 4.07
CA ALA A 244 6.43 -17.92 3.54
C ALA A 244 6.77 -16.59 2.84
N PRO A 245 5.89 -16.06 1.96
CA PRO A 245 5.98 -14.66 1.54
C PRO A 245 5.91 -13.73 2.76
N PHE A 246 6.71 -12.66 2.74
CA PHE A 246 6.65 -11.60 3.77
C PHE A 246 5.62 -10.52 3.42
N ALA A 247 5.20 -10.48 2.16
CA ALA A 247 4.13 -9.63 1.67
C ALA A 247 3.48 -10.25 0.43
N THR A 248 2.21 -9.90 0.21
CA THR A 248 1.47 -10.28 -0.99
C THR A 248 0.59 -9.12 -1.42
N LEU A 249 0.57 -8.79 -2.71
CA LEU A 249 -0.46 -7.95 -3.33
C LEU A 249 -1.62 -8.82 -3.79
N ARG A 250 -2.85 -8.38 -3.52
CA ARG A 250 -4.11 -8.97 -3.95
C ARG A 250 -4.90 -7.94 -4.74
N SER A 251 -5.45 -8.32 -5.87
CA SER A 251 -6.16 -7.41 -6.76
C SER A 251 -7.12 -8.18 -7.67
N MET A 252 -7.78 -7.47 -8.56
CA MET A 252 -8.63 -8.05 -9.59
C MET A 252 -8.15 -7.67 -11.00
N TYR A 253 -8.30 -8.63 -11.91
CA TYR A 253 -8.12 -8.47 -13.35
C TYR A 253 -9.10 -9.37 -14.12
N VAL A 254 -9.92 -8.75 -14.97
CA VAL A 254 -10.72 -9.45 -16.00
C VAL A 254 -10.17 -9.13 -17.39
N THR A 255 -9.96 -7.84 -17.67
CA THR A 255 -9.37 -7.33 -18.92
C THR A 255 -8.58 -6.04 -18.65
N GLU A 256 -7.78 -5.57 -19.61
CA GLU A 256 -7.00 -4.30 -19.48
C GLU A 256 -7.85 -3.09 -19.05
N PHE A 257 -9.14 -3.05 -19.44
CA PHE A 257 -10.07 -1.96 -19.12
C PHE A 257 -11.07 -2.31 -18.00
N ASN A 258 -10.94 -3.49 -17.38
CA ASN A 258 -11.73 -3.91 -16.23
C ASN A 258 -10.83 -4.64 -15.23
N ALA A 259 -10.10 -3.84 -14.45
CA ALA A 259 -9.09 -4.30 -13.51
C ALA A 259 -8.72 -3.21 -12.51
N ASP A 260 -8.28 -3.64 -11.33
CA ASP A 260 -7.59 -2.79 -10.37
C ASP A 260 -6.07 -2.79 -10.63
N VAL A 261 -5.54 -3.87 -11.22
CA VAL A 261 -4.17 -3.99 -11.75
C VAL A 261 -4.19 -4.76 -13.06
N ALA A 262 -3.49 -4.24 -14.08
CA ALA A 262 -3.40 -4.88 -15.40
C ALA A 262 -1.97 -5.24 -15.81
N ARG A 263 -0.98 -4.58 -15.24
CA ARG A 263 0.44 -4.73 -15.60
C ARG A 263 1.32 -4.87 -14.39
N ILE A 264 2.49 -5.45 -14.64
CA ILE A 264 3.60 -5.49 -13.70
C ILE A 264 4.88 -5.07 -14.40
N ALA A 265 5.69 -4.29 -13.71
CA ALA A 265 7.05 -3.96 -14.10
C ALA A 265 7.99 -4.32 -12.96
N VAL A 266 9.04 -5.09 -13.23
CA VAL A 266 10.05 -5.47 -12.24
C VAL A 266 11.42 -4.96 -12.63
N ARG A 267 12.19 -4.49 -11.64
CA ARG A 267 13.62 -4.24 -11.81
C ARG A 267 14.39 -5.40 -11.24
N GLU A 268 14.90 -6.25 -12.14
CA GLU A 268 15.68 -7.43 -11.74
C GLU A 268 17.08 -7.06 -11.27
N GLU A 269 17.68 -7.91 -10.45
CA GLU A 269 19.02 -7.67 -9.91
C GLU A 269 20.02 -7.39 -11.05
N LYS A 270 20.74 -6.28 -10.98
CA LYS A 270 21.73 -5.83 -11.99
C LYS A 270 21.15 -5.55 -13.39
N ALA A 271 19.82 -5.54 -13.55
CA ALA A 271 19.19 -5.19 -14.81
C ALA A 271 19.40 -3.71 -15.15
N ARG A 272 19.54 -3.41 -16.45
CA ARG A 272 19.72 -2.04 -16.95
C ARG A 272 18.39 -1.33 -17.24
N SER A 273 17.28 -2.05 -17.20
CA SER A 273 15.93 -1.57 -17.47
C SER A 273 14.91 -2.36 -16.67
N TRP A 274 13.68 -1.87 -16.65
CA TRP A 274 12.54 -2.61 -16.16
C TRP A 274 12.13 -3.69 -17.17
N ARG A 275 11.67 -4.84 -16.67
CA ARG A 275 10.93 -5.83 -17.45
C ARG A 275 9.44 -5.59 -17.21
N GLU A 276 8.71 -5.26 -18.26
CA GLU A 276 7.28 -4.96 -18.23
C GLU A 276 6.47 -6.08 -18.87
N GLU A 277 5.43 -6.54 -18.19
CA GLU A 277 4.56 -7.61 -18.66
C GLU A 277 3.09 -7.38 -18.27
N MET A 278 2.19 -8.03 -19.01
CA MET A 278 0.79 -8.14 -18.63
C MET A 278 0.69 -8.98 -17.34
N ILE A 279 -0.17 -8.56 -16.40
CA ILE A 279 -0.23 -9.18 -15.07
C ILE A 279 -0.52 -10.68 -15.14
N MET A 280 -1.36 -11.14 -16.07
CA MET A 280 -1.69 -12.56 -16.20
C MET A 280 -0.61 -13.39 -16.92
N ASN A 281 0.33 -12.76 -17.62
CA ASN A 281 1.41 -13.45 -18.33
C ASN A 281 2.68 -13.58 -17.47
N PHE A 282 2.89 -12.64 -16.56
CA PHE A 282 4.03 -12.63 -15.65
C PHE A 282 4.02 -13.88 -14.76
N ARG A 283 5.14 -14.61 -14.71
CA ARG A 283 5.27 -15.81 -13.86
C ARG A 283 6.04 -15.52 -12.58
N ASP A 284 7.27 -15.08 -12.72
CA ASP A 284 8.16 -14.81 -11.61
C ASP A 284 9.33 -13.90 -12.03
N ALA A 285 10.01 -13.36 -11.01
CA ALA A 285 11.24 -12.61 -11.13
C ALA A 285 12.07 -12.69 -9.84
N THR A 286 13.37 -12.39 -9.95
CA THR A 286 14.19 -12.01 -8.80
C THR A 286 14.52 -10.52 -8.91
N ALA A 287 13.81 -9.71 -8.11
CA ALA A 287 13.72 -8.26 -8.34
C ALA A 287 14.00 -7.44 -7.08
N THR A 288 14.58 -6.27 -7.26
CA THR A 288 14.81 -5.28 -6.20
C THR A 288 13.62 -4.32 -6.04
N ASP A 289 12.74 -4.29 -7.04
CA ASP A 289 11.58 -3.40 -7.12
C ASP A 289 10.50 -4.04 -8.00
N ALA A 290 9.24 -3.86 -7.63
CA ALA A 290 8.08 -4.26 -8.43
C ALA A 290 7.01 -3.17 -8.39
N TRP A 291 6.58 -2.73 -9.56
CA TRP A 291 5.42 -1.87 -9.79
C TRP A 291 4.29 -2.74 -10.34
N MET A 292 3.09 -2.58 -9.81
CA MET A 292 1.86 -3.21 -10.31
C MET A 292 0.79 -2.15 -10.46
N GLY A 293 0.26 -1.99 -11.67
CA GLY A 293 -0.61 -0.86 -11.96
C GLY A 293 -1.30 -0.92 -13.31
N ARG A 294 -1.72 0.24 -13.80
CA ARG A 294 -2.53 0.38 -15.03
C ARG A 294 -2.05 1.53 -15.89
N LEU A 295 -2.18 1.36 -17.21
CA LEU A 295 -1.92 2.40 -18.20
C LEU A 295 -3.20 2.89 -18.90
N VAL A 296 -4.33 2.22 -18.65
CA VAL A 296 -5.64 2.51 -19.24
C VAL A 296 -6.66 2.66 -18.12
N PRO A 297 -7.59 3.64 -18.20
CA PRO A 297 -8.68 3.76 -17.24
C PRO A 297 -9.54 2.49 -17.18
N SER A 298 -9.71 1.94 -15.98
CA SER A 298 -10.64 0.84 -15.73
C SER A 298 -12.08 1.36 -15.65
N ARG A 299 -13.05 0.52 -16.02
CA ARG A 299 -14.48 0.79 -15.75
C ARG A 299 -14.85 0.65 -14.27
N HIS A 300 -14.03 -0.07 -13.51
CA HIS A 300 -14.17 -0.35 -12.08
C HIS A 300 -12.98 0.24 -11.31
N ASN A 301 -13.22 0.98 -10.23
CA ASN A 301 -12.22 1.72 -9.45
C ASN A 301 -11.24 2.52 -10.33
N THR A 302 -11.78 3.48 -11.09
CA THR A 302 -11.04 4.15 -12.18
C THR A 302 -9.76 4.83 -11.69
N SER A 303 -9.82 5.49 -10.53
CA SER A 303 -8.68 6.20 -9.93
C SER A 303 -7.82 5.36 -8.98
N ALA A 304 -8.12 4.06 -8.79
CA ALA A 304 -7.35 3.21 -7.89
C ALA A 304 -5.83 3.34 -8.13
N PRO A 305 -5.04 3.41 -7.06
CA PRO A 305 -3.62 3.68 -7.17
C PRO A 305 -2.87 2.47 -7.75
N ASP A 306 -1.80 2.77 -8.46
CA ASP A 306 -0.75 1.81 -8.75
C ASP A 306 0.06 1.54 -7.47
N MET A 307 0.54 0.30 -7.33
CA MET A 307 1.26 -0.17 -6.14
C MET A 307 2.72 -0.43 -6.45
N MET A 308 3.60 0.00 -5.56
CA MET A 308 5.04 -0.18 -5.66
C MET A 308 5.57 -0.91 -4.43
N PHE A 309 6.39 -1.95 -4.62
CA PHE A 309 7.14 -2.63 -3.56
C PHE A 309 8.62 -2.51 -3.86
N ASN A 310 9.37 -1.84 -2.99
CA ASN A 310 10.78 -1.54 -3.24
C ASN A 310 11.60 -1.39 -1.96
N ARG A 311 12.87 -1.02 -2.12
CA ARG A 311 13.82 -0.75 -1.02
C ARG A 311 13.94 -1.92 -0.04
N PHE A 312 13.87 -3.14 -0.53
CA PHE A 312 14.09 -4.34 0.27
C PHE A 312 15.51 -4.32 0.87
N ARG A 313 15.62 -4.60 2.17
CA ARG A 313 16.88 -4.59 2.92
C ARG A 313 16.91 -5.72 3.94
N ALA A 314 18.12 -6.24 4.18
CA ALA A 314 18.36 -7.21 5.26
C ALA A 314 18.45 -6.56 6.64
N GLU A 315 18.66 -5.26 6.69
CA GLU A 315 18.69 -4.48 7.92
C GLU A 315 17.26 -4.07 8.32
N PRO A 316 16.98 -3.99 9.63
CA PRO A 316 15.75 -3.37 10.10
C PRO A 316 15.71 -1.89 9.66
N ALA A 317 14.51 -1.32 9.53
CA ALA A 317 14.39 0.08 9.12
C ALA A 317 15.17 0.99 10.10
N PRO A 318 15.87 2.02 9.60
CA PRO A 318 16.60 2.93 10.48
C PRO A 318 15.63 3.56 11.47
N SER A 319 15.95 3.54 12.76
CA SER A 319 15.19 4.26 13.78
C SER A 319 15.24 5.75 13.46
N ARG A 320 14.12 6.33 13.05
CA ARG A 320 13.94 7.77 12.94
C ARG A 320 13.07 8.25 14.09
#